data_AF-A0A9K3LE73-F1
#
_entry.id   AF-A0A9K3LE73-F1
#
_cell.length_a   1.000
_cell.length_b   1.000
_cell.length_c   1.000
_cell.angle_alpha   90.00
_cell.angle_beta   90.00
_cell.angle_gamma   90.00
#
_symmetry.space_group_name_H-M   'P 1'
#
loop_
_entity.id
_entity.type
_entity.pdbx_description
1 polymer ?
#
loop_
_entity_poly.entity_id
_entity_poly.type
_entity_poly.pdbx_seq_one_letter_code
_entity_poly.pdbx_strand_id
1 'polypeptide(L)' 'MARNPCYAICWILLLFLFAWPIAFVCSFLWIFLLPFEGCCPMIADCNSFFEKFVTWPRDVGAAIANCQSNCPQP' A
#
# COMPACT_ATOMS: atom_id res chain seq x y z
N MET A 1 1.79 -23.67 -8.09
CA MET A 1 2.56 -23.84 -6.84
C MET A 1 1.89 -23.04 -5.73
N ALA A 2 0.70 -23.46 -5.28
CA ALA A 2 0.08 -22.90 -4.08
C ALA A 2 0.62 -23.69 -2.89
N ARG A 3 1.72 -23.21 -2.29
CA ARG A 3 2.29 -23.90 -1.12
C ARG A 3 1.31 -23.87 0.06
N ASN A 4 0.39 -22.90 0.13
CA ASN A 4 -0.70 -22.83 1.11
C ASN A 4 -1.87 -21.94 0.61
N PRO A 5 -3.04 -22.48 0.20
CA PRO A 5 -4.18 -21.69 -0.27
C PRO A 5 -4.77 -20.75 0.80
N CYS A 6 -4.60 -21.08 2.08
CA CYS A 6 -5.05 -20.24 3.20
C CYS A 6 -4.38 -18.85 3.18
N TYR A 7 -3.10 -18.76 2.82
CA TYR A 7 -2.41 -17.48 2.78
C TYR A 7 -2.89 -16.62 1.61
N ALA A 8 -3.19 -17.21 0.45
CA ALA A 8 -3.76 -16.47 -0.68
C ALA A 8 -5.13 -15.85 -0.35
N ILE A 9 -5.97 -16.58 0.38
CA ILE A 9 -7.28 -16.07 0.86
C ILE A 9 -7.07 -14.94 1.89
N CYS A 10 -6.14 -15.11 2.84
CA CYS A 10 -5.79 -14.06 3.81
C CYS A 10 -5.26 -12.79 3.11
N TRP A 11 -4.40 -12.93 2.10
CA TRP A 11 -3.88 -11.79 1.34
C TRP A 11 -4.95 -11.08 0.53
N ILE A 12 -5.88 -11.80 -0.11
CA ILE A 12 -7.01 -11.20 -0.84
C ILE A 12 -7.93 -10.42 0.11
N LEU A 13 -8.23 -10.98 1.29
CA LEU A 13 -9.02 -10.31 2.31
C LEU A 13 -8.31 -9.04 2.82
N LEU A 14 -7.00 -9.12 3.07
CA LEU A 14 -6.20 -7.97 3.51
C LEU A 14 -6.15 -6.88 2.42
N LEU A 15 -5.98 -7.28 1.16
CA LEU A 15 -5.91 -6.37 0.02
C LEU A 15 -7.23 -5.61 -0.16
N PHE A 16 -8.36 -6.33 -0.16
CA PHE A 16 -9.66 -5.74 -0.43
C PHE A 16 -10.23 -4.93 0.76
N LEU A 17 -10.01 -5.42 1.99
CA LEU A 17 -10.66 -4.86 3.19
C LEU A 17 -9.81 -3.82 3.92
N PHE A 18 -8.47 -3.89 3.80
CA PHE A 18 -7.55 -2.95 4.47
C PHE A 18 -6.71 -2.14 3.49
N ALA A 19 -5.95 -2.78 2.60
CA ALA A 19 -5.00 -2.08 1.74
C ALA A 19 -5.71 -1.09 0.78
N TRP A 20 -6.86 -1.48 0.24
CA TRP A 20 -7.66 -0.63 -0.65
C TRP A 20 -8.25 0.64 0.00
N PRO A 21 -9.00 0.57 1.12
CA PRO A 21 -9.52 1.78 1.75
C PRO A 21 -8.42 2.70 2.28
N ILE A 22 -7.32 2.13 2.81
CA ILE A 22 -6.18 2.92 3.29
C ILE A 22 -5.49 3.64 2.12
N ALA A 23 -5.27 2.94 0.99
CA ALA A 23 -4.70 3.55 -0.21
C ALA A 23 -5.62 4.61 -0.83
N PHE A 24 -6.94 4.44 -0.77
CA PHE A 24 -7.90 5.42 -1.27
C PHE A 24 -7.86 6.72 -0.47
N VAL A 25 -7.85 6.62 0.86
CA VAL A 25 -7.75 7.80 1.75
C VAL A 25 -6.37 8.46 1.64
N CYS A 26 -5.30 7.66 1.57
CA CYS A 26 -3.94 8.18 1.41
C CYS A 26 -3.73 8.86 0.05
N SER A 27 -4.31 8.37 -1.05
CA SER A 27 -4.13 8.99 -2.37
C SER A 27 -4.81 10.36 -2.45
N PHE A 28 -5.95 10.52 -1.79
CA PHE A 28 -6.64 11.82 -1.71
C PHE A 28 -5.80 12.86 -0.95
N LEU A 29 -5.23 12.47 0.19
CA LEU A 29 -4.29 13.30 0.95
C LEU A 29 -3.02 13.59 0.14
N TRP A 30 -2.42 12.59 -0.50
CA TRP A 30 -1.22 12.73 -1.33
C TRP A 30 -1.41 13.75 -2.46
N ILE A 31 -2.52 13.67 -3.20
CA ILE A 31 -2.86 14.63 -4.26
C ILE A 31 -3.03 16.05 -3.72
N PHE A 32 -3.58 16.19 -2.51
CA PHE A 32 -3.74 17.49 -1.87
C PHE A 32 -2.41 18.08 -1.35
N LEU A 33 -1.49 17.23 -0.89
CA LEU A 33 -0.17 17.65 -0.39
C LEU A 33 0.87 17.87 -1.50
N LEU A 34 0.69 17.30 -2.70
CA LEU A 34 1.56 17.47 -3.87
C LEU A 34 1.96 18.93 -4.19
N PRO A 35 1.04 19.92 -4.26
CA PRO A 35 1.41 21.31 -4.54
C PRO A 35 2.20 21.97 -3.40
N PHE A 36 2.10 21.46 -2.18
CA PHE A 36 2.81 21.98 -1.02
C PHE A 36 4.23 21.39 -0.85
N GLU A 37 4.53 20.29 -1.53
CA GLU A 37 5.86 19.66 -1.55
C GLU A 37 6.94 20.63 -2.07
N GLY A 38 6.61 21.44 -3.08
CA GLY A 38 7.55 22.43 -3.63
C GLY A 38 7.84 23.62 -2.70
N CYS A 39 7.06 23.80 -1.63
CA CYS A 39 7.17 24.95 -0.73
C CYS A 39 7.78 24.59 0.63
N CYS A 40 7.55 23.38 1.14
CA CYS A 40 8.04 22.92 2.44
C CYS A 40 8.72 21.55 2.33
N PRO A 41 10.02 21.42 2.65
CA PRO A 41 10.71 20.13 2.60
C PRO A 41 10.16 19.10 3.59
N MET A 42 9.53 19.55 4.68
CA MET A 42 8.84 18.68 5.64
C MET A 42 7.63 17.94 5.02
N ILE A 43 7.03 18.51 3.98
CA ILE A 43 5.90 17.91 3.27
C ILE A 43 6.40 16.82 2.32
N ALA A 44 7.64 16.91 1.81
CA ALA A 44 8.24 15.86 0.98
C ALA A 44 8.41 14.53 1.74
N ASP A 45 8.76 14.58 3.04
CA ASP A 45 8.85 13.39 3.89
C ASP A 45 7.46 12.76 4.12
N CYS A 46 6.44 13.59 4.39
CA CYS A 46 5.06 13.13 4.47
C CYS A 46 4.58 12.55 3.13
N ASN A 47 4.92 13.18 2.01
CA ASN A 47 4.52 12.73 0.69
C ASN A 47 5.13 11.36 0.35
N SER A 48 6.41 11.17 0.67
CA SER A 48 7.12 9.89 0.57
C SER A 48 6.51 8.80 1.46
N PHE A 49 6.01 9.17 2.64
CA PHE A 49 5.29 8.25 3.52
C PHE A 49 3.94 7.85 2.91
N PHE A 50 3.13 8.81 2.46
CA PHE A 50 1.85 8.53 1.82
C PHE A 50 2.00 7.71 0.54
N GLU A 51 3.04 7.96 -0.24
CA GLU A 51 3.34 7.19 -1.45
C GLU A 51 3.53 5.69 -1.14
N LYS A 52 4.25 5.35 -0.07
CA LYS A 52 4.42 3.95 0.39
C LYS A 52 3.10 3.29 0.75
N PHE A 53 2.19 4.00 1.43
CA PHE A 53 0.86 3.49 1.75
C PHE A 53 -0.02 3.32 0.50
N VAL A 54 0.16 4.16 -0.52
CA VAL A 54 -0.56 4.06 -1.80
C VAL A 54 -0.03 2.90 -2.64
N THR A 55 1.26 2.58 -2.58
CA THR A 55 1.85 1.44 -3.31
C THR A 55 1.66 0.11 -2.60
N TRP A 56 1.44 0.11 -1.28
CA TRP A 56 1.21 -1.08 -0.46
C TRP A 56 0.23 -2.13 -1.04
N PRO A 57 -0.96 -1.78 -1.57
CA PRO A 57 -1.85 -2.75 -2.22
C PRO A 57 -1.23 -3.48 -3.43
N ARG A 58 -0.31 -2.84 -4.18
CA ARG A 58 0.43 -3.52 -5.25
C ARG A 58 1.40 -4.55 -4.69
N ASP A 59 2.07 -4.23 -3.60
CA ASP A 59 3.01 -5.16 -2.95
C ASP A 59 2.28 -6.36 -2.34
N VAL A 60 1.09 -6.15 -1.76
CA VAL A 60 0.20 -7.24 -1.33
C VAL A 60 -0.25 -8.09 -2.52
N GLY A 61 -0.57 -7.46 -3.66
CA GLY A 61 -0.91 -8.16 -4.91
C GLY A 61 0.25 -9.00 -5.45
N ALA A 62 1.47 -8.46 -5.39
CA ALA A 62 2.69 -9.16 -5.78
C ALA A 62 3.00 -10.33 -4.82
N ALA A 63 2.73 -10.18 -3.52
CA ALA A 63 2.87 -11.26 -2.54
C ALA A 63 1.90 -12.42 -2.81
N ILE A 64 0.68 -12.13 -3.30
CA ILE A 64 -0.29 -13.15 -3.75
C ILE A 64 0.25 -13.92 -4.95
N ALA A 65 0.73 -13.20 -5.97
CA ALA A 65 1.27 -13.81 -7.20
C ALA A 65 2.51 -14.69 -6.92
N ASN A 66 3.38 -14.25 -6.00
CA ASN A 66 4.60 -14.95 -5.62
C ASN A 66 4.40 -16.01 -4.52
N CYS A 67 3.17 -16.21 -4.02
CA CYS A 67 2.86 -17.13 -2.92
C CYS A 67 3.73 -16.92 -1.67
N GLN A 68 3.97 -15.65 -1.30
CA GLN A 68 4.82 -15.33 -0.15
C GLN A 68 4.08 -15.53 1.18
N SER A 69 4.84 -15.95 2.20
CA SER A 69 4.35 -16.17 3.57
C SER A 69 4.62 -15.00 4.52
N ASN A 70 5.39 -14.00 4.08
CA ASN A 70 5.73 -12.81 4.87
C ASN A 70 4.83 -11.64 4.50
N CYS A 71 4.44 -10.84 5.49
CA CYS A 71 3.64 -9.63 5.27
C CYS A 71 4.49 -8.52 4.65
N PRO A 72 4.13 -8.00 3.45
CA PRO A 72 4.76 -6.80 2.94
C PRO A 72 4.40 -5.65 3.88
N GLN A 73 5.40 -5.03 4.47
CA GLN A 73 5.23 -3.82 5.27
C GLN A 73 5.28 -2.61 4.35
N PRO A 74 4.41 -1.60 4.55
CA PRO A 74 4.54 -0.31 3.89
C PRO A 74 5.79 0.44 4.37
#